data_AF-A0A933YSP0-F1
#
_entry.id   AF-A0A933YSP0-F1
#
_cell.length_a   1.000
_cell.length_b   1.000
_cell.length_c   1.000
_cell.angle_alpha   90.00
_cell.angle_beta   90.00
_cell.angle_gamma   90.00
#
_symmetry.space_group_name_H-M   'P 1'
#
loop_
_entity.id
_entity.type
_entity.pdbx_description
1 polymer ?
#
loop_
_entity_poly.entity_id
_entity_poly.type
_entity_poly.pdbx_seq_one_letter_code
_entity_poly.pdbx_strand_id
1 'polypeptide(L)'
;MSIHPTAIIDESSTLADGVEVGPYAIIGKHVTIGRGTTVGAHAVIGDWTEIGENNRIFPQASVGAPPQDLKYKGEECWTRIGNNNMIREFSTIHRGT
;
A
#
# COMPACT_ATOMS: atom_id res chain seq x y z
N MET A 1 8.39 8.70 12.07
CA MET A 1 8.12 8.32 10.68
C MET A 1 9.46 8.18 9.98
N SER A 2 9.73 7.09 9.27
CA SER A 2 11.00 6.87 8.58
C SER A 2 10.73 6.64 7.10
N ILE A 3 10.64 7.71 6.33
CA ILE A 3 10.36 7.66 4.89
C ILE A 3 11.67 7.91 4.15
N HIS A 4 12.05 6.95 3.31
CA HIS A 4 13.23 7.12 2.47
C HIS A 4 13.02 8.26 1.46
N PRO A 5 14.02 9.13 1.20
CA PRO A 5 13.86 10.29 0.31
C PRO A 5 13.47 9.97 -1.15
N THR A 6 13.66 8.72 -1.58
CA THR A 6 13.28 8.25 -2.92
C THR A 6 11.92 7.57 -2.99
N ALA A 7 11.21 7.44 -1.88
CA ALA A 7 9.83 6.99 -1.88
C ALA A 7 8.95 8.08 -2.50
N ILE A 8 7.98 7.67 -3.32
CA ILE A 8 7.00 8.58 -3.92
C ILE A 8 5.67 8.34 -3.22
N ILE A 9 5.13 9.39 -2.62
CA ILE A 9 3.92 9.34 -1.80
C ILE A 9 2.97 10.41 -2.32
N ASP A 10 1.78 10.02 -2.72
CA ASP A 10 0.74 10.96 -3.14
C ASP A 10 0.28 11.82 -1.96
N GLU A 11 0.02 13.10 -2.22
CA GLU A 11 -0.36 14.10 -1.22
C GLU A 11 -1.69 13.81 -0.51
N SER A 12 -2.57 13.01 -1.13
CA SER A 12 -3.85 12.60 -0.55
C SER A 12 -3.72 11.42 0.42
N SER A 13 -2.55 10.80 0.51
CA SER A 13 -2.32 9.66 1.40
C SER A 13 -2.08 10.10 2.84
N THR A 14 -2.53 9.28 3.80
CA THR A 14 -2.36 9.52 5.23
C THR A 14 -1.62 8.37 5.87
N LEU A 15 -0.43 8.63 6.37
CA LEU A 15 0.40 7.65 7.06
C LEU A 15 0.53 8.04 8.53
N ALA A 16 0.23 7.10 9.42
CA ALA A 16 0.32 7.32 10.86
C ALA A 16 1.77 7.43 11.36
N ASP A 17 1.93 7.91 12.60
CA ASP A 17 3.22 7.93 13.27
C ASP A 17 3.83 6.53 13.37
N GLY A 18 5.15 6.46 13.18
CA GLY A 18 5.89 5.20 13.24
C GLY A 18 5.79 4.34 11.97
N VAL A 19 5.12 4.80 10.91
CA VAL A 19 5.21 4.14 9.60
C VAL A 19 6.63 4.31 9.03
N GLU A 20 7.14 3.23 8.42
CA GLU A 20 8.41 3.20 7.71
C GLU A 20 8.18 2.86 6.24
N VAL A 21 8.82 3.60 5.34
CA VAL A 21 8.70 3.42 3.89
C VAL A 21 10.09 3.33 3.27
N GLY A 22 10.38 2.19 2.66
CA GLY A 22 11.66 1.87 2.04
C GLY A 22 11.92 2.63 0.73
N PRO A 23 13.16 2.57 0.22
CA PRO A 23 13.55 3.25 -1.00
C PRO A 23 12.71 2.80 -2.20
N TYR A 24 12.33 3.78 -3.04
CA TYR A 24 11.60 3.55 -4.30
C TYR A 24 10.24 2.87 -4.14
N ALA A 25 9.68 2.80 -2.93
CA ALA A 25 8.30 2.43 -2.74
C ALA A 25 7.37 3.53 -3.30
N ILE A 26 6.20 3.13 -3.77
CA ILE A 26 5.16 4.03 -4.29
C ILE A 26 3.91 3.87 -3.45
N ILE A 27 3.37 4.99 -2.96
CA ILE A 27 2.07 5.06 -2.27
C ILE A 27 1.14 5.96 -3.09
N GLY A 28 0.05 5.37 -3.58
CA GLY A 28 -0.95 6.02 -4.42
C GLY A 28 -1.95 6.89 -3.65
N LYS A 29 -3.01 7.30 -4.37
CA LYS A 29 -4.04 8.22 -3.90
C LYS A 29 -4.97 7.57 -2.89
N HIS A 30 -5.46 8.36 -1.93
CA HIS A 30 -6.44 7.90 -0.94
C HIS A 30 -5.99 6.64 -0.18
N VAL A 31 -4.67 6.52 0.06
CA VAL A 31 -4.10 5.44 0.85
C VAL A 31 -4.05 5.83 2.32
N THR A 32 -4.43 4.91 3.20
CA THR A 32 -4.21 5.05 4.65
C THR A 32 -3.34 3.92 5.18
N ILE A 33 -2.33 4.25 6.00
CA ILE A 33 -1.43 3.25 6.61
C ILE A 33 -1.35 3.48 8.12
N GLY A 34 -1.72 2.44 8.88
CA GLY A 34 -1.71 2.43 10.34
C GLY A 34 -0.31 2.37 10.95
N ARG A 35 -0.22 2.76 12.21
CA ARG A 35 1.04 2.85 12.99
C ARG A 35 1.81 1.53 13.01
N GLY A 36 3.14 1.64 13.02
CA GLY A 36 4.04 0.49 13.11
C GLY A 36 4.08 -0.37 11.85
N THR A 37 3.37 0.01 10.80
CA THR A 37 3.43 -0.68 9.50
C THR A 37 4.70 -0.29 8.75
N THR A 38 5.30 -1.29 8.10
CA THR A 38 6.51 -1.13 7.27
C THR A 38 6.19 -1.47 5.82
N VAL A 39 6.61 -0.60 4.90
CA VAL A 39 6.50 -0.77 3.45
C VAL A 39 7.89 -0.95 2.86
N GLY A 40 8.15 -2.14 2.32
CA GLY A 40 9.45 -2.52 1.78
C GLY A 40 9.85 -1.74 0.52
N ALA A 41 11.13 -1.81 0.18
CA ALA A 41 11.68 -1.19 -1.03
C ALA A 41 10.94 -1.67 -2.28
N HIS A 42 10.68 -0.77 -3.23
CA HIS A 42 9.97 -1.09 -4.48
C HIS A 42 8.57 -1.69 -4.31
N ALA A 43 7.98 -1.70 -3.11
CA ALA A 43 6.58 -2.08 -2.96
C ALA A 43 5.67 -0.99 -3.55
N VAL A 44 4.54 -1.40 -4.11
CA VAL A 44 3.54 -0.49 -4.68
C VAL A 44 2.25 -0.66 -3.90
N ILE A 45 1.84 0.39 -3.21
CA ILE A 45 0.53 0.52 -2.58
C ILE A 45 -0.34 1.36 -3.51
N GLY A 46 -1.25 0.71 -4.23
CA GLY A 46 -2.14 1.33 -5.19
C GLY A 46 -3.26 2.14 -4.54
N ASP A 47 -3.92 2.98 -5.36
CA ASP A 47 -4.98 3.87 -4.89
C ASP A 47 -6.10 3.15 -4.15
N TRP A 48 -6.79 3.88 -3.27
CA TRP A 48 -7.97 3.41 -2.53
C TRP A 48 -7.66 2.17 -1.66
N THR A 49 -6.57 2.26 -0.90
CA THR A 49 -6.08 1.16 -0.05
C THR A 49 -6.01 1.59 1.41
N GLU A 50 -6.65 0.82 2.29
CA GLU A 50 -6.54 0.95 3.73
C GLU A 50 -5.68 -0.18 4.28
N ILE A 51 -4.64 0.16 5.04
CA ILE A 51 -3.74 -0.80 5.68
C ILE A 51 -3.72 -0.51 7.17
N GLY A 52 -4.04 -1.51 7.98
CA GLY A 52 -4.05 -1.41 9.43
C GLY A 52 -2.67 -1.25 10.07
N GLU A 53 -2.62 -1.49 11.37
CA GLU A 53 -1.42 -1.34 12.19
C GLU A 53 -0.50 -2.57 12.16
N ASN A 54 0.80 -2.34 12.41
CA ASN A 54 1.81 -3.37 12.61
C ASN A 54 1.91 -4.39 11.46
N ASN A 55 1.63 -3.97 10.23
CA ASN A 55 1.80 -4.80 9.05
C ASN A 55 3.25 -4.77 8.56
N ARG A 56 3.70 -5.86 7.94
CA ARG A 56 5.01 -5.94 7.29
C ARG A 56 4.83 -6.30 5.82
N ILE A 57 4.99 -5.29 4.97
CA ILE A 57 4.89 -5.42 3.51
C ILE A 57 6.31 -5.50 2.96
N PHE A 58 6.64 -6.63 2.35
CA PHE A 58 7.98 -6.92 1.88
C PHE A 58 8.26 -6.28 0.51
N PRO A 59 9.53 -6.20 0.08
CA PRO A 59 9.90 -5.61 -1.19
C PRO A 59 9.15 -6.19 -2.39
N GLN A 60 8.87 -5.33 -3.38
CA GLN A 60 8.21 -5.71 -4.64
C GLN A 60 6.80 -6.33 -4.49
N ALA A 61 6.15 -6.20 -3.33
CA ALA A 61 4.73 -6.50 -3.21
C ALA A 61 3.88 -5.44 -3.92
N SER A 62 2.79 -5.87 -4.54
CA SER A 62 1.77 -5.00 -5.13
C SER A 62 0.45 -5.17 -4.37
N VAL A 63 -0.01 -4.11 -3.70
CA VAL A 63 -1.21 -4.12 -2.86
C VAL A 63 -2.13 -3.00 -3.31
N GLY A 64 -3.38 -3.31 -3.66
CA GLY A 64 -4.36 -2.31 -4.09
C GLY A 64 -4.32 -1.95 -5.58
N ALA A 65 -3.65 -2.76 -6.40
CA ALA A 65 -3.69 -2.60 -7.85
C ALA A 65 -5.13 -2.77 -8.39
N PRO A 66 -5.48 -2.14 -9.53
CA PRO A 66 -6.75 -2.39 -10.22
C PRO A 66 -7.03 -3.89 -10.42
N PRO A 67 -8.29 -4.33 -10.36
CA PRO A 67 -8.64 -5.72 -10.63
C PRO A 67 -8.29 -6.13 -12.06
N GLN A 68 -8.16 -7.43 -12.28
CA GLN A 68 -7.94 -8.02 -13.61
C GLN A 68 -9.27 -8.34 -14.35
N ASP A 69 -10.40 -7.86 -13.84
CA ASP A 69 -11.71 -8.06 -14.45
C ASP A 69 -11.89 -7.14 -15.66
N LEU A 70 -12.27 -7.74 -16.80
CA LEU A 70 -12.53 -7.03 -18.06
C LEU A 70 -13.70 -6.04 -17.97
N LYS A 71 -14.59 -6.23 -16.99
CA LYS A 71 -15.75 -5.36 -16.77
C LYS A 71 -15.37 -4.07 -16.06
N TYR A 72 -14.27 -4.04 -15.30
CA TYR A 72 -13.81 -2.85 -14.59
C TYR A 72 -13.54 -1.71 -15.59
N LYS A 73 -14.10 -0.53 -15.30
CA LYS A 73 -13.98 0.71 -16.08
C LYS A 73 -13.31 1.84 -15.31
N GLY A 74 -12.69 1.54 -14.17
CA GLY A 74 -12.02 2.55 -13.34
C GLY A 74 -12.90 3.05 -12.21
N GLU A 75 -13.89 2.25 -11.80
CA GLU A 75 -14.73 2.51 -10.64
C GLU A 75 -13.88 2.67 -9.37
N GLU A 76 -14.40 3.46 -8.43
CA GLU A 76 -13.84 3.56 -7.09
C GLU A 76 -14.10 2.26 -6.32
N CYS A 77 -13.04 1.47 -6.14
CA CYS A 77 -13.07 0.20 -5.43
C CYS A 77 -11.91 0.17 -4.42
N TRP A 78 -12.13 -0.50 -3.29
CA TRP A 78 -11.21 -0.43 -2.15
C TRP A 78 -10.49 -1.76 -1.89
N THR A 79 -9.26 -1.68 -1.37
CA THR A 79 -8.56 -2.79 -0.70
C THR A 79 -8.45 -2.49 0.79
N ARG A 80 -8.80 -3.44 1.65
CA ARG A 80 -8.69 -3.29 3.11
C ARG A 80 -7.86 -4.42 3.71
N ILE A 81 -6.69 -4.07 4.26
CA ILE A 81 -5.80 -4.97 4.99
C ILE A 81 -5.93 -4.67 6.47
N GLY A 82 -6.17 -5.72 7.28
CA GLY A 82 -6.26 -5.61 8.74
C GLY A 82 -4.92 -5.33 9.42
N ASN A 83 -4.77 -5.77 10.67
CA ASN A 83 -3.56 -5.57 11.46
C ASN A 83 -2.67 -6.82 11.47
N ASN A 84 -1.38 -6.63 11.76
CA ASN A 84 -0.43 -7.72 12.06
C ASN A 84 -0.22 -8.75 10.91
N ASN A 85 -0.41 -8.33 9.66
CA ASN A 85 -0.18 -9.19 8.50
C ASN A 85 1.28 -9.14 8.05
N MET A 86 1.74 -10.24 7.47
CA MET A 86 3.00 -10.30 6.73
C MET A 86 2.69 -10.59 5.25
N ILE A 87 2.95 -9.60 4.39
CA ILE A 87 2.76 -9.72 2.94
C ILE A 87 4.14 -9.86 2.30
N ARG A 88 4.47 -11.06 1.83
CA ARG A 88 5.81 -11.40 1.31
C ARG A 88 6.06 -10.86 -0.09
N GLU A 89 7.31 -10.95 -0.51
CA GLU A 89 7.82 -10.46 -1.79
C GLU A 89 6.97 -10.98 -2.96
N PHE A 90 6.78 -10.13 -3.98
CA PHE A 90 6.03 -10.45 -5.21
C PHE A 90 4.54 -10.81 -5.02
N SER A 91 4.00 -10.68 -3.82
CA SER A 91 2.56 -10.88 -3.60
C SER A 91 1.76 -9.81 -4.36
N THR A 92 0.67 -10.23 -4.99
CA THR A 92 -0.26 -9.33 -5.70
C THR A 92 -1.64 -9.40 -5.06
N ILE A 93 -2.10 -8.27 -4.50
CA ILE A 93 -3.44 -8.11 -3.92
C ILE A 93 -4.12 -6.99 -4.70
N HIS A 94 -5.26 -7.29 -5.30
CA HIS A 94 -6.00 -6.36 -6.14
C HIS A 94 -7.23 -5.85 -5.39
N ARG A 95 -7.64 -4.62 -5.69
CA ARG A 95 -8.92 -4.09 -5.22
C ARG A 95 -10.10 -4.79 -5.90
N GLY A 96 -11.28 -4.62 -5.34
CA GLY A 96 -12.52 -5.17 -5.90
C GLY A 96 -12.89 -4.63 -7.29
N THR A 97 -14.03 -5.09 -7.80
CA THR A 97 -14.64 -4.69 -9.08
C THR A 97 -16.05 -4.16 -8.89
#